data_AF-A0A6I9VWA0-F1
#
_entry.id   AF-A0A6I9VWA0-F1
#
_cell.length_a   1.000
_cell.length_b   1.000
_cell.length_c   1.000
_cell.angle_alpha   90.00
_cell.angle_beta   90.00
_cell.angle_gamma   90.00
#
_symmetry.space_group_name_H-M   'P 1'
#
loop_
_entity.id
_entity.type
_entity.pdbx_description
1 polymer ?
#
loop_
_entity_poly.entity_id
_entity_poly.type
_entity_poly.pdbx_seq_one_letter_code
_entity_poly.pdbx_strand_id
1 'polypeptide(L)'
;MSAKLQLLVVALFLAVLIVDVSPAQHRRKSRRRTTTTEASVQDEIMNMLEADEIAEEAAAEEAEVTHENGRNEAGSKQRLLQADPCIDKHCGAGRVCQSTEEGTAECVCVEFCNQEVDPRRKVCTNYNETFGSDCEVHQARCFCDTGDARCRGPDYQHVHIVYYGECRQIPMCKEDDMADFPRRMRDWLFNIMRDLADRQELPSHYLKMQREAETNHTLRWTNAAIWKWCDLDGHPHDRAVSRHELFPIKAPLMALEHCIAPFLDSCDVNDDHKITLLEWGKCLQLDEDDIEDKCDELAEANQEQY
;
A
#
# COMPACT_ATOMS: atom_id res chain seq x y z
N MET A 1 -58.07 47.94 16.21
CA MET A 1 -56.71 47.50 15.84
C MET A 1 -56.11 46.52 16.87
N SER A 2 -56.42 46.64 18.17
CA SER A 2 -55.87 45.75 19.21
C SER A 2 -56.31 44.26 19.10
N ALA A 3 -57.58 43.97 18.79
CA ALA A 3 -58.07 42.58 18.71
C ALA A 3 -57.44 41.75 17.58
N LYS A 4 -57.16 42.36 16.41
CA LYS A 4 -56.51 41.67 15.28
C LYS A 4 -55.04 41.37 15.56
N LEU A 5 -54.36 42.23 16.32
CA LEU A 5 -52.97 42.03 16.72
C LEU A 5 -52.86 40.94 17.80
N GLN A 6 -53.80 40.87 18.75
CA GLN A 6 -53.85 39.80 19.74
C GLN A 6 -54.15 38.43 19.12
N LEU A 7 -55.05 38.36 18.14
CA LEU A 7 -55.30 37.12 17.39
C LEU A 7 -54.08 36.65 16.59
N LEU A 8 -53.30 37.58 16.02
CA LEU A 8 -52.06 37.25 15.30
C LEU A 8 -50.96 36.76 16.25
N VAL A 9 -50.81 37.37 17.43
CA VAL A 9 -49.83 36.95 18.43
C VAL A 9 -50.20 35.59 19.03
N VAL A 10 -51.49 35.33 19.30
CA VAL A 10 -51.96 34.02 19.77
C VAL A 10 -51.79 32.95 18.69
N ALA A 11 -52.03 33.27 17.41
CA ALA A 11 -51.79 32.34 16.31
C ALA A 11 -50.30 32.02 16.12
N LEU A 12 -49.40 33.01 16.31
CA LEU A 12 -47.95 32.80 16.28
C LEU A 12 -47.46 31.97 17.46
N PHE A 13 -47.99 32.20 18.68
CA PHE A 13 -47.68 31.38 19.84
C PHE A 13 -48.20 29.95 19.72
N LEU A 14 -49.39 29.75 19.16
CA LEU A 14 -49.92 28.42 18.88
C LEU A 14 -49.09 27.72 17.78
N ALA A 15 -48.61 28.42 16.76
CA ALA A 15 -47.73 27.84 15.74
C ALA A 15 -46.37 27.40 16.29
N VAL A 16 -45.82 28.09 17.30
CA VAL A 16 -44.56 27.70 17.97
C VAL A 16 -44.77 26.49 18.89
N LEU A 17 -45.97 26.30 19.46
CA LEU A 17 -46.29 25.16 20.33
C LEU A 17 -46.68 23.88 19.57
N ILE A 18 -46.88 23.93 18.24
CA ILE A 18 -47.25 22.76 17.41
C ILE A 18 -46.01 22.19 16.66
N VAL A 19 -44.81 22.73 16.88
CA VAL A 19 -43.58 22.10 16.38
C VAL A 19 -43.15 21.01 17.36
N ASP A 20 -43.90 19.91 17.36
CA ASP A 20 -43.57 18.70 18.10
C ASP A 20 -42.27 18.09 17.57
N VAL A 21 -41.28 18.05 18.46
CA VAL A 21 -40.16 17.13 18.41
C VAL A 21 -40.71 15.70 18.40
N SER A 22 -40.73 15.07 17.23
CA SER A 22 -40.95 13.63 17.13
C SER A 22 -39.63 12.90 17.42
N PRO A 23 -39.56 12.01 18.44
CA PRO A 23 -38.42 11.13 18.61
C PRO A 23 -38.53 10.01 17.56
N ALA A 24 -37.73 10.09 16.50
CA ALA A 24 -37.57 8.97 15.59
C ALA A 24 -36.87 7.82 16.33
N GLN A 25 -37.65 6.82 16.74
CA GLN A 25 -37.14 5.55 17.22
C GLN A 25 -36.30 4.90 16.11
N HIS A 26 -34.97 4.92 16.26
CA HIS A 26 -34.09 4.05 15.49
C HIS A 26 -34.39 2.60 15.87
N ARG A 27 -35.20 1.93 15.04
CA ARG A 27 -35.24 0.46 14.99
C ARG A 27 -33.81 -0.02 14.71
N ARG A 28 -33.17 -0.63 15.72
CA ARG A 28 -32.00 -1.49 15.55
C ARG A 28 -32.41 -2.66 14.63
N LYS A 29 -32.27 -2.48 13.32
CA LYS A 29 -32.06 -3.61 12.42
C LYS A 29 -30.61 -4.03 12.63
N SER A 30 -30.41 -5.15 13.31
CA SER A 30 -29.17 -5.90 13.23
C SER A 30 -28.95 -6.26 11.76
N ARG A 31 -28.20 -5.42 11.05
CA ARG A 31 -27.59 -5.79 9.79
C ARG A 31 -26.30 -6.46 10.21
N ARG A 32 -26.31 -7.79 10.19
CA ARG A 32 -25.12 -8.62 10.31
C ARG A 32 -24.15 -8.12 9.23
N ARG A 33 -23.19 -7.27 9.61
CA ARG A 33 -22.13 -6.81 8.73
C ARG A 33 -21.21 -8.01 8.61
N THR A 34 -21.34 -8.74 7.50
CA THR A 34 -20.23 -9.55 7.02
C THR A 34 -19.14 -8.54 6.70
N THR A 35 -18.21 -8.35 7.63
CA THR A 35 -16.95 -7.66 7.39
C THR A 35 -16.12 -8.60 6.51
N THR A 36 -16.32 -8.51 5.21
CA THR A 36 -15.19 -8.66 4.30
C THR A 36 -14.59 -7.26 4.21
N THR A 37 -13.60 -7.01 5.06
CA THR A 37 -12.60 -5.97 4.82
C THR A 37 -11.91 -6.35 3.51
N GLU A 38 -12.39 -5.81 2.40
CA GLU A 38 -11.60 -5.76 1.17
C GLU A 38 -10.49 -4.73 1.45
N ALA A 39 -9.24 -5.18 1.41
CA ALA A 39 -8.08 -4.31 1.55
C ALA A 39 -8.05 -3.33 0.37
N SER A 40 -7.52 -2.11 0.57
CA SER A 40 -7.39 -1.19 -0.56
C SER A 40 -6.34 -1.73 -1.54
N VAL A 41 -6.40 -1.35 -2.83
CA VAL A 41 -5.42 -1.79 -3.84
C VAL A 41 -3.98 -1.42 -3.43
N GLN A 42 -3.79 -0.36 -2.64
CA GLN A 42 -2.48 0.02 -2.12
C GLN A 42 -2.03 -0.93 -1.00
N ASP A 43 -2.94 -1.32 -0.11
CA ASP A 43 -2.66 -2.34 0.91
C ASP A 43 -2.38 -3.71 0.25
N GLU A 44 -3.08 -4.07 -0.82
CA GLU A 44 -2.79 -5.29 -1.58
C GLU A 44 -1.38 -5.27 -2.19
N ILE A 45 -0.93 -4.13 -2.72
CA ILE A 45 0.42 -3.97 -3.27
C ILE A 45 1.47 -3.99 -2.14
N MET A 46 1.25 -3.28 -1.03
CA MET A 46 2.17 -3.28 0.11
C MET A 46 2.30 -4.67 0.74
N ASN A 47 1.17 -5.34 0.99
CA ASN A 47 1.16 -6.71 1.52
C ASN A 47 1.83 -7.70 0.55
N MET A 48 1.75 -7.48 -0.76
CA MET A 48 2.45 -8.29 -1.75
C MET A 48 3.97 -8.05 -1.70
N LEU A 49 4.41 -6.80 -1.59
CA LEU A 49 5.84 -6.47 -1.45
C LEU A 49 6.41 -7.01 -0.13
N GLU A 50 5.66 -6.88 0.97
CA GLU A 50 6.02 -7.43 2.27
C GLU A 50 6.14 -8.96 2.23
N ALA A 51 5.20 -9.63 1.56
CA ALA A 51 5.24 -11.07 1.37
C ALA A 51 6.41 -11.52 0.47
N ASP A 52 6.80 -10.70 -0.51
CA ASP A 52 7.95 -10.97 -1.38
C ASP A 52 9.26 -10.93 -0.58
N GLU A 53 9.45 -9.91 0.25
CA GLU A 53 10.68 -9.78 1.05
C GLU A 53 10.77 -10.88 2.12
N ILE A 54 9.68 -11.19 2.82
CA ILE A 54 9.64 -12.32 3.77
C ILE A 54 9.96 -13.65 3.05
N ALA A 55 9.47 -13.83 1.82
CA ALA A 55 9.77 -15.03 1.03
C ALA A 55 11.24 -15.08 0.57
N GLU A 56 11.85 -13.94 0.22
CA GLU A 56 13.27 -13.85 -0.12
C GLU A 56 14.16 -14.13 1.11
N GLU A 57 13.81 -13.61 2.28
CA GLU A 57 14.51 -13.90 3.55
C GLU A 57 14.42 -15.37 3.94
N ALA A 58 13.22 -15.96 3.88
CA ALA A 58 13.02 -17.38 4.18
C ALA A 58 13.79 -18.29 3.20
N ALA A 59 13.84 -17.91 1.91
CA ALA A 59 14.62 -18.65 0.91
C ALA A 59 16.14 -18.56 1.17
N ALA A 60 16.62 -17.42 1.68
CA ALA A 60 18.02 -17.25 2.08
C ALA A 60 18.37 -18.08 3.33
N GLU A 61 17.49 -18.15 4.32
CA GLU A 61 17.68 -18.97 5.52
C GLU A 61 17.65 -20.48 5.23
N GLU A 62 16.74 -20.95 4.35
CA GLU A 62 16.69 -22.36 3.94
C GLU A 62 17.94 -22.78 3.16
N ALA A 63 18.62 -21.86 2.48
CA ALA A 63 19.87 -22.12 1.77
C ALA A 63 21.09 -22.31 2.70
N GLU A 64 21.04 -21.83 3.96
CA GLU A 64 22.14 -21.96 4.92
C GLU A 64 22.06 -23.22 5.82
N VAL A 65 20.90 -23.88 5.92
CA VAL A 65 20.71 -25.03 6.83
C VAL A 65 20.69 -26.37 6.08
N THR A 66 21.85 -26.84 5.65
CA THR A 66 22.05 -28.25 5.24
C THR A 66 23.09 -28.96 6.09
N HIS A 67 22.70 -29.58 7.22
CA HIS A 67 23.21 -30.89 7.68
C HIS A 67 22.55 -31.42 8.99
N GLU A 68 21.99 -32.64 8.90
CA GLU A 68 21.84 -33.76 9.89
C GLU A 68 21.16 -33.52 11.27
N ASN A 69 20.32 -34.40 11.85
CA ASN A 69 20.27 -35.87 11.83
C ASN A 69 18.98 -36.43 12.49
N GLY A 70 18.50 -37.60 12.02
CA GLY A 70 18.23 -38.79 12.87
C GLY A 70 16.96 -38.97 13.75
N ARG A 71 16.01 -39.80 13.24
CA ARG A 71 15.33 -40.98 13.86
C ARG A 71 14.70 -40.92 15.30
N ASN A 72 13.37 -41.12 15.40
CA ASN A 72 12.68 -42.41 15.67
C ASN A 72 11.21 -42.26 16.11
N GLU A 73 10.43 -43.28 15.74
CA GLU A 73 8.97 -43.47 15.83
C GLU A 73 8.34 -43.44 17.23
N ALA A 74 7.07 -43.00 17.29
CA ALA A 74 5.98 -43.73 17.95
C ALA A 74 4.63 -43.10 17.59
N GLY A 75 3.85 -43.78 16.76
CA GLY A 75 2.52 -43.33 16.36
C GLY A 75 1.51 -43.34 17.51
N SER A 76 0.65 -42.33 17.58
CA SER A 76 -0.74 -42.53 17.94
C SER A 76 -1.60 -41.29 17.69
N LYS A 77 -2.76 -41.57 17.08
CA LYS A 77 -4.01 -40.80 17.10
C LYS A 77 -4.22 -39.77 16.00
N GLN A 78 -5.27 -40.09 15.24
CA GLN A 78 -6.19 -39.18 14.59
C GLN A 78 -5.61 -38.40 13.41
N ARG A 79 -5.98 -38.87 12.21
CA ARG A 79 -6.21 -38.03 11.03
C ARG A 79 -7.22 -36.92 11.37
N LEU A 80 -6.77 -35.92 12.11
CA LEU A 80 -7.33 -34.58 12.03
C LEU A 80 -6.77 -34.05 10.72
N LEU A 81 -7.68 -33.81 9.78
CA LEU A 81 -7.51 -33.08 8.52
C LEU A 81 -6.08 -32.59 8.34
N GLN A 82 -5.29 -33.29 7.53
CA GLN A 82 -3.96 -32.83 7.17
C GLN A 82 -4.19 -31.48 6.48
N ALA A 83 -3.97 -30.41 7.25
CA ALA A 83 -4.18 -29.05 6.78
C ALA A 83 -3.30 -28.90 5.54
N ASP A 84 -3.86 -28.31 4.49
CA ASP A 84 -3.09 -28.06 3.27
C ASP A 84 -1.87 -27.21 3.66
N PRO A 85 -0.64 -27.69 3.46
CA PRO A 85 0.57 -27.00 3.93
C PRO A 85 0.77 -25.64 3.23
N CYS A 86 -0.02 -25.35 2.19
CA CYS A 86 -0.06 -24.06 1.51
C CYS A 86 -0.96 -22.99 2.15
N ILE A 87 -1.75 -23.31 3.19
CA ILE A 87 -2.67 -22.32 3.79
C ILE A 87 -1.93 -21.14 4.40
N ASP A 88 -0.82 -21.40 5.10
CA ASP A 88 -0.03 -20.39 5.80
C ASP A 88 1.32 -20.09 5.10
N LYS A 89 1.56 -20.68 3.92
CA LYS A 89 2.81 -20.47 3.17
C LYS A 89 2.63 -19.33 2.18
N HIS A 90 3.32 -18.23 2.43
CA HIS A 90 3.45 -17.13 1.48
C HIS A 90 4.57 -17.43 0.48
N CYS A 91 4.30 -17.17 -0.80
CA CYS A 91 5.26 -17.28 -1.88
C CYS A 91 5.45 -15.89 -2.49
N GLY A 92 6.69 -15.55 -2.83
CA GLY A 92 6.98 -14.28 -3.50
C GLY A 92 6.34 -14.17 -4.89
N ALA A 93 6.40 -12.98 -5.48
CA ALA A 93 5.64 -12.63 -6.65
C ALA A 93 5.97 -13.51 -7.85
N GLY A 94 4.91 -13.88 -8.59
CA GLY A 94 5.01 -14.80 -9.71
C GLY A 94 5.17 -16.26 -9.32
N ARG A 95 5.08 -16.59 -8.02
CA ARG A 95 5.04 -17.96 -7.51
C ARG A 95 3.72 -18.27 -6.82
N VAL A 96 3.34 -19.54 -6.82
CA VAL A 96 2.17 -20.08 -6.13
C VAL A 96 2.58 -21.29 -5.31
N CYS A 97 1.96 -21.46 -4.15
CA CYS A 97 2.22 -22.63 -3.33
C CYS A 97 1.54 -23.87 -3.92
N GLN A 98 2.32 -24.94 -4.07
CA GLN A 98 1.85 -26.25 -4.49
C GLN A 98 2.29 -27.32 -3.49
N SER A 99 1.34 -28.17 -3.10
CA SER A 99 1.59 -29.31 -2.21
C SER A 99 2.15 -30.49 -3.00
N THR A 100 3.32 -30.98 -2.60
CA THR A 100 4.01 -32.13 -3.21
C THR A 100 3.38 -33.46 -2.76
N GLU A 101 3.71 -34.57 -3.44
CA GLU A 101 3.26 -35.92 -3.08
C GLU A 101 3.73 -36.35 -1.67
N GLU A 102 4.78 -35.72 -1.17
CA GLU A 102 5.39 -35.95 0.14
C GLU A 102 4.71 -35.15 1.26
N GLY A 103 3.73 -34.29 0.91
CA GLY A 103 3.01 -33.45 1.84
C GLY A 103 3.77 -32.19 2.27
N THR A 104 4.79 -31.78 1.50
CA THR A 104 5.50 -30.51 1.69
C THR A 104 4.92 -29.42 0.79
N ALA A 105 4.99 -28.17 1.22
CA ALA A 105 4.56 -27.02 0.43
C ALA A 105 5.75 -26.39 -0.29
N GLU A 106 5.67 -26.24 -1.61
CA GLU A 106 6.73 -25.65 -2.45
C GLU A 106 6.20 -24.47 -3.26
N CYS A 107 6.99 -23.41 -3.41
CA CYS A 107 6.62 -22.24 -4.21
C CYS A 107 7.12 -22.38 -5.64
N VAL A 108 6.22 -22.78 -6.54
CA VAL A 108 6.49 -22.96 -7.97
C VAL A 108 6.05 -21.74 -8.77
N CYS A 109 6.59 -21.53 -9.97
CA CYS A 109 6.16 -20.41 -10.81
C CYS A 109 4.67 -20.51 -11.19
N VAL A 110 4.00 -19.36 -11.27
CA VAL A 110 2.63 -19.27 -11.78
C VAL A 110 2.59 -19.83 -13.20
N GLU A 111 1.68 -20.77 -13.46
CA GLU A 111 1.55 -21.41 -14.77
C GLU A 111 0.71 -20.59 -15.76
N PHE A 112 -0.31 -19.89 -15.26
CA PHE A 112 -1.26 -19.13 -16.07
C PHE A 112 -1.61 -17.79 -15.41
N CYS A 113 -1.49 -16.72 -16.20
CA CYS A 113 -1.99 -15.39 -15.84
C CYS A 113 -3.29 -15.10 -16.61
N ASN A 114 -4.24 -14.45 -15.94
CA ASN A 114 -5.48 -13.99 -16.59
C ASN A 114 -5.17 -12.95 -17.67
N GLN A 115 -5.93 -13.00 -18.77
CA GLN A 115 -5.82 -12.01 -19.84
C GLN A 115 -6.50 -10.70 -19.44
N GLU A 116 -5.72 -9.62 -19.38
CA GLU A 116 -6.24 -8.29 -19.14
C GLU A 116 -6.66 -7.60 -20.44
N VAL A 117 -7.93 -7.17 -20.49
CA VAL A 117 -8.50 -6.46 -21.64
C VAL A 117 -8.34 -4.95 -21.48
N ASP A 118 -8.26 -4.45 -20.24
CA ASP A 118 -8.13 -3.03 -19.95
C ASP A 118 -6.67 -2.56 -20.16
N PRO A 119 -6.41 -1.63 -21.10
CA PRO A 119 -5.07 -1.07 -21.29
C PRO A 119 -4.46 -0.42 -20.05
N ARG A 120 -5.28 -0.01 -19.06
CA ARG A 120 -4.81 0.57 -17.79
C ARG A 120 -4.25 -0.47 -16.82
N ARG A 121 -4.60 -1.75 -16.98
CA ARG A 121 -4.14 -2.87 -16.14
C ARG A 121 -2.92 -3.60 -16.71
N LYS A 122 -2.55 -3.29 -17.95
CA LYS A 122 -1.27 -3.66 -18.52
C LYS A 122 -0.13 -2.96 -17.78
N VAL A 123 1.11 -3.35 -18.06
CA VAL A 123 2.28 -2.78 -17.41
C VAL A 123 3.41 -2.51 -18.41
N CYS A 124 4.18 -1.47 -18.15
CA CYS A 124 5.40 -1.17 -18.89
C CYS A 124 6.62 -1.53 -18.05
N THR A 125 7.58 -2.26 -18.63
CA THR A 125 8.79 -2.73 -17.94
C THR A 125 10.00 -1.83 -18.17
N ASN A 126 11.09 -2.11 -17.47
CA ASN A 126 12.39 -1.45 -17.63
C ASN A 126 13.01 -1.64 -19.01
N TYR A 127 12.54 -2.62 -19.79
CA TYR A 127 12.92 -2.83 -21.19
C TYR A 127 12.04 -2.07 -22.18
N ASN A 128 11.14 -1.21 -21.70
CA ASN A 128 10.15 -0.50 -22.50
C ASN A 128 9.25 -1.47 -23.31
N GLU A 129 8.98 -2.64 -22.73
CA GLU A 129 8.08 -3.66 -23.27
C GLU A 129 6.76 -3.63 -22.50
N THR A 130 5.65 -3.71 -23.22
CA THR A 130 4.31 -3.79 -22.61
C THR A 130 3.94 -5.24 -22.37
N PHE A 131 3.67 -5.58 -21.11
CA PHE A 131 3.14 -6.88 -20.69
C PHE A 131 1.63 -6.81 -20.48
N GLY A 132 0.96 -7.96 -20.56
CA GLY A 132 -0.49 -8.06 -20.39
C GLY A 132 -0.94 -7.68 -18.99
N SER A 133 -0.14 -8.03 -17.98
CA SER A 133 -0.39 -7.72 -16.57
C SER A 133 0.91 -7.76 -15.77
N ASP A 134 0.84 -7.29 -14.52
CA ASP A 134 1.85 -7.50 -13.50
C ASP A 134 2.18 -8.99 -13.28
N CYS A 135 1.16 -9.86 -13.26
CA CYS A 135 1.34 -11.31 -13.17
C CYS A 135 2.31 -11.85 -14.24
N GLU A 136 2.18 -11.42 -15.49
CA GLU A 136 3.04 -11.89 -16.58
C GLU A 136 4.51 -11.45 -16.40
N VAL A 137 4.75 -10.29 -15.80
CA VAL A 137 6.11 -9.81 -15.50
C VAL A 137 6.75 -10.67 -14.43
N HIS A 138 6.05 -10.88 -13.32
CA HIS A 138 6.57 -11.72 -12.22
C HIS A 138 6.73 -13.18 -12.64
N GLN A 139 5.81 -13.71 -13.45
CA GLN A 139 5.92 -15.03 -14.06
C GLN A 139 7.18 -15.13 -14.93
N ALA A 140 7.43 -14.16 -15.80
CA ALA A 140 8.62 -14.15 -16.66
C ALA A 140 9.92 -14.10 -15.85
N ARG A 141 9.96 -13.29 -14.77
CA ARG A 141 11.07 -13.27 -13.82
C ARG A 141 11.28 -14.63 -13.17
N CYS A 142 10.21 -15.24 -12.64
CA CYS A 142 10.27 -16.55 -11.99
C CYS A 142 10.80 -17.65 -12.92
N PHE A 143 10.37 -17.69 -14.19
CA PHE A 143 10.88 -18.65 -15.16
C PHE A 143 12.38 -18.48 -15.41
N CYS A 144 12.90 -17.26 -15.39
CA CYS A 144 14.32 -17.01 -15.56
C CYS A 144 15.13 -17.32 -14.29
N ASP A 145 14.59 -17.01 -13.11
CA ASP A 145 15.21 -17.37 -11.82
C ASP A 145 15.34 -18.88 -11.63
N THR A 146 14.36 -19.65 -12.11
CA THR A 146 14.32 -21.11 -12.00
C THR A 146 15.02 -21.84 -13.16
N GLY A 147 15.47 -21.11 -14.19
CA GLY A 147 16.07 -21.71 -15.39
C GLY A 147 15.10 -22.51 -16.26
N ASP A 148 13.80 -22.19 -16.21
CA ASP A 148 12.77 -22.81 -17.04
C ASP A 148 13.02 -22.50 -18.53
N ALA A 149 12.73 -23.46 -19.41
CA ALA A 149 12.83 -23.29 -20.85
C ALA A 149 11.94 -22.17 -21.41
N ARG A 150 10.91 -21.76 -20.65
CA ARG A 150 10.00 -20.64 -20.97
C ARG A 150 10.61 -19.26 -20.71
N CYS A 151 11.79 -19.18 -20.08
CA CYS A 151 12.49 -17.92 -19.87
C CYS A 151 12.77 -17.21 -21.22
N ARG A 152 12.45 -15.92 -21.29
CA ARG A 152 12.64 -15.09 -22.51
C ARG A 152 14.09 -14.64 -22.73
N GLY A 153 14.97 -14.89 -21.76
CA GLY A 153 16.40 -14.59 -21.82
C GLY A 153 16.96 -14.24 -20.43
N PRO A 154 18.29 -14.30 -20.24
CA PRO A 154 18.91 -14.02 -18.94
C PRO A 154 18.63 -12.59 -18.44
N ASP A 155 18.48 -11.62 -19.35
CA ASP A 155 18.17 -10.23 -18.99
C ASP A 155 16.79 -10.10 -18.30
N TYR A 156 15.86 -11.02 -18.56
CA TYR A 156 14.54 -11.01 -17.92
C TYR A 156 14.57 -11.47 -16.45
N GLN A 157 15.72 -11.88 -15.92
CA GLN A 157 15.89 -12.14 -14.50
C GLN A 157 15.68 -10.88 -13.63
N HIS A 158 16.02 -9.71 -14.17
CA HIS A 158 15.86 -8.42 -13.48
C HIS A 158 14.75 -7.55 -14.08
N VAL A 159 13.82 -8.18 -14.81
CA VAL A 159 12.64 -7.48 -15.33
C VAL A 159 11.78 -7.01 -14.17
N HIS A 160 11.38 -5.75 -14.21
CA HIS A 160 10.48 -5.17 -13.22
C HIS A 160 9.55 -4.16 -13.88
N ILE A 161 8.43 -3.92 -13.22
CA ILE A 161 7.44 -2.95 -13.64
C ILE A 161 7.98 -1.55 -13.37
N VAL A 162 7.85 -0.66 -14.34
CA VAL A 162 8.21 0.76 -14.20
C VAL A 162 6.94 1.58 -13.92
N TYR A 163 5.86 1.29 -14.62
CA TYR A 163 4.54 1.91 -14.38
C TYR A 163 3.39 1.05 -14.91
N TYR A 164 2.19 1.32 -14.39
CA TYR A 164 0.95 0.72 -14.87
C TYR A 164 0.41 1.43 -16.12
N GLY A 165 -0.07 0.64 -17.08
CA GLY A 165 -0.50 1.05 -18.41
C GLY A 165 0.43 0.53 -19.52
N GLU A 166 0.00 0.72 -20.76
CA GLU A 166 0.84 0.44 -21.94
C GLU A 166 2.05 1.37 -22.01
N CYS A 167 3.16 0.85 -22.54
CA CYS A 167 4.36 1.65 -22.73
C CYS A 167 4.08 2.83 -23.65
N ARG A 168 4.49 4.01 -23.20
CA ARG A 168 4.37 5.28 -23.89
C ARG A 168 5.64 6.10 -23.75
N GLN A 169 5.81 7.05 -24.68
CA GLN A 169 6.90 8.01 -24.58
C GLN A 169 6.65 8.96 -23.43
N ILE A 170 7.42 8.82 -22.35
CA ILE A 170 7.42 9.76 -21.24
C ILE A 170 8.30 10.96 -21.63
N PRO A 171 7.80 12.20 -21.52
CA PRO A 171 8.60 13.39 -21.79
C PRO A 171 9.69 13.56 -20.73
N MET A 172 10.79 14.22 -21.10
CA MET A 172 11.84 14.56 -20.14
C MET A 172 11.33 15.57 -19.11
N CYS A 173 11.71 15.40 -17.84
CA CYS A 173 11.42 16.40 -16.81
C CYS A 173 12.23 17.67 -17.05
N LYS A 174 11.53 18.79 -17.24
CA LYS A 174 12.16 20.10 -17.41
C LYS A 174 12.54 20.68 -16.05
N GLU A 175 13.53 21.57 -16.04
CA GLU A 175 13.97 22.25 -14.81
C GLU A 175 12.82 23.01 -14.13
N ASP A 176 11.98 23.71 -14.90
CA ASP A 176 10.81 24.41 -14.36
C ASP A 176 9.78 23.46 -13.74
N ASP A 177 9.54 22.31 -14.37
CA ASP A 177 8.62 21.29 -13.87
C ASP A 177 9.15 20.67 -12.57
N MET A 178 10.46 20.40 -12.52
CA MET A 178 11.14 19.85 -11.35
C MET A 178 11.15 20.85 -10.19
N ALA A 179 11.34 22.14 -10.45
CA ALA A 179 11.36 23.17 -9.41
C ALA A 179 10.02 23.28 -8.66
N ASP A 180 8.90 23.03 -9.33
CA ASP A 180 7.56 23.01 -8.72
C ASP A 180 7.16 21.62 -8.19
N PHE A 181 7.81 20.55 -8.65
CA PHE A 181 7.44 19.17 -8.32
C PHE A 181 7.38 18.88 -6.80
N PRO A 182 8.37 19.24 -5.96
CA PRO A 182 8.32 19.02 -4.52
C PRO A 182 7.06 19.60 -3.86
N ARG A 183 6.61 20.77 -4.33
CA ARG A 183 5.40 21.44 -3.84
C ARG A 183 4.15 20.67 -4.19
N ARG A 184 4.01 20.27 -5.46
CA ARG A 184 2.87 19.47 -5.92
C ARG A 184 2.83 18.13 -5.21
N MET A 185 3.99 17.51 -4.96
CA MET A 185 4.10 16.24 -4.25
C MET A 185 3.59 16.35 -2.81
N ARG A 186 4.07 17.32 -2.01
CA ARG A 186 3.58 17.48 -0.62
C ARG A 186 2.09 17.85 -0.54
N ASP A 187 1.59 18.66 -1.48
CA ASP A 187 0.16 18.95 -1.58
C ASP A 187 -0.66 17.72 -1.95
N TRP A 188 -0.15 16.89 -2.88
CA TRP A 188 -0.77 15.63 -3.27
C TRP A 188 -0.83 14.67 -2.09
N LEU A 189 0.28 14.46 -1.37
CA LEU A 189 0.33 13.61 -0.17
C LEU A 189 -0.71 14.00 0.87
N PHE A 190 -0.82 15.29 1.18
CA PHE A 190 -1.84 15.80 2.10
C PHE A 190 -3.27 15.49 1.61
N ASN A 191 -3.55 15.67 0.32
CA ASN A 191 -4.86 15.37 -0.23
C ASN A 191 -5.16 13.86 -0.20
N ILE A 192 -4.19 13.00 -0.46
CA ILE A 192 -4.37 11.54 -0.32
C ILE A 192 -4.67 11.18 1.13
N MET A 193 -3.90 11.71 2.10
CA MET A 193 -4.14 11.47 3.52
C MET A 193 -5.55 11.89 3.94
N ARG A 194 -6.03 13.05 3.48
CA ARG A 194 -7.39 13.54 3.73
C ARG A 194 -8.44 12.62 3.09
N ASP A 195 -8.25 12.26 1.83
CA ASP A 195 -9.20 11.42 1.09
C ASP A 195 -9.31 10.01 1.73
N LEU A 196 -8.21 9.44 2.22
CA LEU A 196 -8.21 8.18 2.98
C LEU A 196 -8.94 8.32 4.33
N ALA A 197 -8.75 9.44 5.03
CA ALA A 197 -9.47 9.73 6.27
C ALA A 197 -10.98 9.86 6.04
N ASP A 198 -11.39 10.55 4.97
CA ASP A 198 -12.80 10.71 4.58
C ASP A 198 -13.46 9.36 4.25
N ARG A 199 -12.71 8.43 3.64
CA ARG A 199 -13.16 7.07 3.31
C ARG A 199 -13.13 6.11 4.49
N GLN A 200 -12.58 6.52 5.64
CA GLN A 200 -12.34 5.66 6.81
C GLN A 200 -11.38 4.49 6.50
N GLU A 201 -10.46 4.71 5.56
CA GLU A 201 -9.40 3.79 5.17
C GLU A 201 -8.09 4.12 5.88
N LEU A 202 -7.95 5.36 6.39
CA LEU A 202 -6.79 5.76 7.17
C LEU A 202 -6.82 5.13 8.58
N PRO A 203 -5.76 4.42 9.00
CA PRO A 203 -5.66 3.86 10.35
C PRO A 203 -5.90 4.88 11.46
N SER A 204 -6.45 4.41 12.59
CA SER A 204 -6.90 5.27 13.68
C SER A 204 -5.79 6.16 14.25
N HIS A 205 -4.54 5.70 14.23
CA HIS A 205 -3.39 6.45 14.74
C HIS A 205 -3.00 7.61 13.81
N TYR A 206 -3.09 7.44 12.49
CA TYR A 206 -2.85 8.49 11.50
C TYR A 206 -3.98 9.53 11.42
N LEU A 207 -5.21 9.17 11.81
CA LEU A 207 -6.34 10.13 11.85
C LEU A 207 -6.07 11.34 12.75
N LYS A 208 -5.31 11.16 13.85
CA LYS A 208 -4.94 12.28 14.72
C LYS A 208 -4.04 13.27 13.98
N MET A 209 -2.98 12.75 13.33
CA MET A 209 -2.06 13.56 12.53
C MET A 209 -2.79 14.29 11.39
N GLN A 210 -3.74 13.62 10.73
CA GLN A 210 -4.53 14.23 9.67
C GLN A 210 -5.34 15.43 10.18
N ARG A 211 -6.00 15.32 11.34
CA ARG A 211 -6.77 16.43 11.94
C ARG A 211 -5.87 17.59 12.37
N GLU A 212 -4.69 17.31 12.88
CA GLU A 212 -3.69 18.33 13.20
C GLU A 212 -3.21 19.05 11.94
N ALA A 213 -3.01 18.31 10.85
CA ALA A 213 -2.61 18.85 9.54
C ALA A 213 -3.67 19.78 8.92
N GLU A 214 -4.96 19.56 9.17
CA GLU A 214 -6.03 20.47 8.71
C GLU A 214 -6.08 21.80 9.49
N THR A 215 -5.70 21.77 10.77
CA THR A 215 -5.84 22.91 11.66
C THR A 215 -4.56 23.74 11.78
N ASN A 216 -3.40 23.13 11.56
CA ASN A 216 -2.10 23.79 11.62
C ASN A 216 -1.39 23.74 10.26
N HIS A 217 -1.18 24.91 9.64
CA HIS A 217 -0.52 25.02 8.35
C HIS A 217 0.96 24.60 8.34
N THR A 218 1.67 24.66 9.47
CA THR A 218 3.08 24.23 9.52
C THR A 218 3.18 22.70 9.49
N LEU A 219 2.32 22.03 10.27
CA LEU A 219 2.27 20.56 10.33
C LEU A 219 1.53 19.93 9.14
N ARG A 220 0.85 20.75 8.32
CA ARG A 220 0.01 20.27 7.21
C ARG A 220 0.75 19.31 6.30
N TRP A 221 1.91 19.73 5.81
CA TRP A 221 2.70 18.94 4.89
C TRP A 221 3.61 17.97 5.62
N THR A 222 4.12 18.34 6.79
CA THR A 222 5.02 17.51 7.58
C THR A 222 4.34 16.24 8.06
N ASN A 223 3.13 16.33 8.63
CA ASN A 223 2.39 15.14 9.07
C ASN A 223 2.04 14.22 7.89
N ALA A 224 1.67 14.77 6.73
CA ALA A 224 1.38 13.97 5.55
C ALA A 224 2.63 13.31 4.97
N ALA A 225 3.77 14.00 5.01
CA ALA A 225 5.07 13.47 4.57
C ALA A 225 5.56 12.34 5.50
N ILE A 226 5.48 12.53 6.82
CA ILE A 226 5.84 11.52 7.83
C ILE A 226 4.92 10.32 7.69
N TRP A 227 3.59 10.52 7.66
CA TRP A 227 2.63 9.44 7.46
C TRP A 227 2.99 8.62 6.21
N LYS A 228 3.18 9.29 5.06
CA LYS A 228 3.44 8.53 3.84
C LYS A 228 4.78 7.80 3.90
N TRP A 229 5.79 8.38 4.53
CA TRP A 229 7.08 7.72 4.69
C TRP A 229 6.97 6.49 5.60
N CYS A 230 6.30 6.59 6.76
CA CYS A 230 6.05 5.44 7.64
C CYS A 230 5.16 4.37 6.98
N ASP A 231 4.24 4.78 6.10
CA ASP A 231 3.38 3.89 5.32
C ASP A 231 4.14 3.17 4.19
N LEU A 232 5.29 3.71 3.77
CA LEU A 232 6.16 3.11 2.77
C LEU A 232 7.28 2.27 3.38
N ASP A 233 7.82 2.67 4.55
CA ASP A 233 8.79 1.90 5.36
C ASP A 233 8.09 0.67 5.92
N GLY A 234 8.01 -0.36 5.08
CA GLY A 234 7.30 -1.61 5.30
C GLY A 234 8.13 -2.60 6.10
N HIS A 235 8.01 -3.89 5.79
CA HIS A 235 8.87 -4.90 6.38
C HIS A 235 10.07 -5.18 5.48
N PRO A 236 11.30 -5.17 6.03
CA PRO A 236 11.65 -4.87 7.42
C PRO A 236 11.59 -3.36 7.70
N HIS A 237 11.06 -2.97 8.87
CA HIS A 237 11.07 -1.57 9.32
C HIS A 237 12.50 -1.16 9.68
N ASP A 238 13.26 -0.74 8.68
CA ASP A 238 14.69 -0.42 8.79
C ASP A 238 14.95 1.09 8.84
N ARG A 239 13.87 1.88 8.90
CA ARG A 239 13.86 3.34 8.92
C ARG A 239 14.45 3.93 7.64
N ALA A 240 14.28 3.26 6.52
CA ALA A 240 14.75 3.73 5.23
C ALA A 240 13.92 3.16 4.08
N VAL A 241 13.31 4.02 3.27
CA VAL A 241 12.45 3.55 2.18
C VAL A 241 13.29 3.17 0.96
N SER A 242 13.28 1.90 0.58
CA SER A 242 13.96 1.34 -0.58
C SER A 242 13.27 1.69 -1.91
N ARG A 243 13.95 1.43 -3.03
CA ARG A 243 13.36 1.57 -4.38
C ARG A 243 12.13 0.68 -4.60
N HIS A 244 12.05 -0.48 -3.95
CA HIS A 244 10.91 -1.39 -4.06
C HIS A 244 9.71 -0.84 -3.27
N GLU A 245 9.95 -0.32 -2.07
CA GLU A 245 8.90 0.32 -1.26
C GLU A 245 8.37 1.61 -1.89
N LEU A 246 9.15 2.32 -2.70
CA LEU A 246 8.63 3.47 -3.47
C LEU A 246 7.67 3.08 -4.61
N PHE A 247 7.57 1.79 -4.95
CA PHE A 247 6.77 1.32 -6.08
C PHE A 247 5.29 1.74 -6.05
N PRO A 248 4.56 1.68 -4.92
CA PRO A 248 3.14 2.04 -4.84
C PRO A 248 2.87 3.53 -5.10
N ILE A 249 3.87 4.41 -4.94
CA ILE A 249 3.75 5.83 -5.33
C ILE A 249 4.28 6.07 -6.74
N LYS A 250 5.39 5.42 -7.11
CA LYS A 250 6.06 5.62 -8.39
C LYS A 250 5.23 5.07 -9.55
N ALA A 251 4.89 3.80 -9.53
CA ALA A 251 4.32 3.11 -10.69
C ALA A 251 2.93 3.61 -11.10
N PRO A 252 2.00 3.95 -10.18
CA PRO A 252 0.70 4.50 -10.57
C PRO A 252 0.77 5.94 -11.09
N LEU A 253 1.73 6.74 -10.60
CA LEU A 253 1.84 8.16 -10.94
C LEU A 253 2.78 8.45 -12.10
N MET A 254 3.78 7.61 -12.37
CA MET A 254 4.83 7.88 -13.36
C MET A 254 4.31 8.09 -14.77
N ALA A 255 3.19 7.47 -15.12
CA ALA A 255 2.49 7.83 -16.34
C ALA A 255 2.08 9.31 -16.30
N LEU A 256 1.36 9.74 -15.27
CA LEU A 256 0.77 11.08 -15.17
C LEU A 256 1.77 12.18 -14.86
N GLU A 257 2.87 11.84 -14.19
CA GLU A 257 3.85 12.76 -13.63
C GLU A 257 5.26 12.32 -14.02
N HIS A 258 5.77 12.84 -15.13
CA HIS A 258 7.06 12.46 -15.71
C HIS A 258 8.28 12.83 -14.85
N CYS A 259 8.11 13.70 -13.85
CA CYS A 259 9.15 14.13 -12.93
C CYS A 259 9.28 13.24 -11.68
N ILE A 260 8.35 12.30 -11.43
CA ILE A 260 8.38 11.52 -10.17
C ILE A 260 9.64 10.68 -10.02
N ALA A 261 10.07 9.99 -11.07
CA ALA A 261 11.28 9.16 -11.04
C ALA A 261 12.54 10.01 -10.78
N PRO A 262 12.86 11.04 -11.58
CA PRO A 262 14.05 11.87 -11.33
C PRO A 262 13.97 12.65 -10.00
N PHE A 263 12.76 12.96 -9.51
CA PHE A 263 12.59 13.56 -8.19
C PHE A 263 13.01 12.57 -7.09
N LEU A 264 12.45 11.35 -7.09
CA LEU A 264 12.79 10.33 -6.10
C LEU A 264 14.28 9.97 -6.15
N ASP A 265 14.86 9.84 -7.34
CA ASP A 265 16.29 9.59 -7.51
C ASP A 265 17.14 10.75 -6.96
N SER A 266 16.65 11.99 -6.98
CA SER A 266 17.35 13.15 -6.41
C SER A 266 17.24 13.26 -4.89
N CYS A 267 16.33 12.51 -4.27
CA CYS A 267 16.16 12.49 -2.82
C CYS A 267 17.19 11.60 -2.13
N ASP A 268 17.73 10.61 -2.83
CA ASP A 268 18.82 9.75 -2.40
C ASP A 268 20.16 10.52 -2.58
N VAL A 269 20.54 11.28 -1.56
CA VAL A 269 21.69 12.22 -1.64
C VAL A 269 23.02 11.49 -1.55
N ASN A 270 23.05 10.36 -0.85
CA ASN A 270 24.24 9.54 -0.64
C ASN A 270 24.34 8.36 -1.64
N ASP A 271 23.37 8.20 -2.54
CA ASP A 271 23.29 7.15 -3.58
C ASP A 271 23.37 5.73 -3.00
N ASP A 272 22.74 5.50 -1.85
CA ASP A 272 22.67 4.19 -1.20
C ASP A 272 21.41 3.39 -1.59
N HIS A 273 20.61 3.94 -2.50
CA HIS A 273 19.35 3.39 -3.02
C HIS A 273 18.23 3.28 -1.99
N LYS A 274 18.36 4.01 -0.89
CA LYS A 274 17.34 4.17 0.15
C LYS A 274 17.08 5.65 0.40
N ILE A 275 15.93 5.97 0.98
CA ILE A 275 15.54 7.33 1.33
C ILE A 275 15.17 7.36 2.80
N THR A 276 16.02 8.02 3.59
CA THR A 276 15.74 8.27 5.01
C THR A 276 14.63 9.33 5.19
N LEU A 277 14.00 9.38 6.37
CA LEU A 277 12.97 10.39 6.66
C LEU A 277 13.49 11.83 6.50
N LEU A 278 14.75 12.07 6.87
CA LEU A 278 15.39 13.39 6.73
C LEU A 278 15.62 13.75 5.27
N GLU A 279 16.08 12.82 4.44
CA GLU A 279 16.22 13.02 3.00
C GLU A 279 14.88 13.29 2.35
N TRP A 280 13.88 12.47 2.64
CA TRP A 280 12.50 12.64 2.18
C TRP A 280 11.95 14.04 2.50
N GLY A 281 12.10 14.46 3.76
CA GLY A 281 11.64 15.76 4.21
C GLY A 281 12.36 16.94 3.56
N LYS A 282 13.69 16.87 3.44
CA LYS A 282 14.49 17.88 2.70
C LYS A 282 14.07 17.94 1.23
N CYS A 283 13.83 16.79 0.61
CA CYS A 283 13.41 16.69 -0.78
C CYS A 283 12.05 17.35 -1.01
N LEU A 284 11.14 17.23 -0.05
CA LEU A 284 9.83 17.89 -0.04
C LEU A 284 9.89 19.37 0.37
N GLN A 285 11.07 19.92 0.65
CA GLN A 285 11.31 21.30 1.09
C GLN A 285 10.58 21.62 2.41
N LEU A 286 10.66 20.70 3.37
CA LEU A 286 10.12 20.86 4.71
C LEU A 286 11.22 21.30 5.69
N ASP A 287 10.81 21.97 6.76
CA ASP A 287 11.73 22.40 7.81
C ASP A 287 12.18 21.19 8.65
N GLU A 288 13.50 21.02 8.80
CA GLU A 288 14.10 19.87 9.50
C GLU A 288 13.66 19.78 10.96
N ASP A 289 13.42 20.91 11.61
CA ASP A 289 13.00 20.99 13.00
C ASP A 289 11.57 20.45 13.24
N ASP A 290 10.74 20.41 12.19
CA ASP A 290 9.37 19.89 12.27
C ASP A 290 9.29 18.39 11.94
N ILE A 291 10.38 17.80 11.43
CA ILE A 291 10.44 16.39 11.00
C ILE A 291 10.87 15.54 12.19
N GLU A 292 9.89 14.95 12.86
CA GLU A 292 10.10 13.99 13.94
C GLU A 292 9.68 12.59 13.48
N ASP A 293 10.58 11.62 13.65
CA ASP A 293 10.26 10.20 13.44
C ASP A 293 9.25 9.76 14.51
N LYS A 294 8.03 9.48 14.04
CA LYS A 294 6.91 9.03 14.88
C LYS A 294 6.44 7.64 14.47
N CYS A 295 7.16 6.90 13.62
CA CYS A 295 6.66 5.65 13.05
C CYS A 295 6.42 4.57 14.12
N ASP A 296 7.30 4.46 15.11
CA ASP A 296 7.19 3.46 16.20
C ASP A 296 5.96 3.70 17.10
N GLU A 297 5.68 4.97 17.46
CA GLU A 297 4.50 5.34 18.26
C GLU A 297 3.18 4.98 17.54
N LEU A 298 3.24 4.83 16.22
CA LEU A 298 2.10 4.54 15.35
C LEU A 298 1.94 3.03 15.14
N ALA A 299 3.06 2.28 15.07
CA ALA A 299 3.08 0.82 15.00
C ALA A 299 2.58 0.16 16.30
N GLU A 300 2.97 0.68 17.48
CA GLU A 300 2.49 0.17 18.77
C GLU A 300 0.97 0.33 18.93
N ALA A 301 0.40 1.42 18.42
CA ALA A 301 -1.05 1.66 18.43
C ALA A 301 -1.86 0.67 17.55
N ASN A 302 -1.23 0.02 16.57
CA ASN A 302 -1.87 -1.02 15.75
C ASN A 302 -2.06 -2.34 16.51
N GLN A 303 -1.16 -2.67 17.44
CA GLN A 303 -1.21 -3.92 18.19
C GLN A 303 -2.26 -3.87 19.32
N GLU A 304 -2.58 -2.69 19.85
CA GLU A 304 -3.57 -2.52 20.93
C GLU A 304 -5.03 -2.51 20.45
N GLN A 305 -5.29 -2.50 19.13
CA GLN A 305 -6.64 -2.52 18.56
C GLN A 305 -7.16 -3.91 18.16
N TYR A 306 -6.38 -4.97 18.39
CA TYR A 306 -6.77 -6.38 18.19
C TYR A 306 -6.98 -7.13 19.50
#